data_AF-A0A8J3YSW6-F1
#
_entry.id   AF-A0A8J3YSW6-F1
#
_cell.length_a   1.000
_cell.length_b   1.000
_cell.length_c   1.000
_cell.angle_alpha   90.00
_cell.angle_beta   90.00
_cell.angle_gamma   90.00
#
_symmetry.space_group_name_H-M   'P 1'
#
loop_
_entity.id
_entity.type
_entity.pdbx_description
1 polymer ?
#
loop_
_entity_poly.entity_id
_entity_poly.type
_entity_poly.pdbx_seq_one_letter_code
_entity_poly.pdbx_strand_id
1 'polypeptide(L)'
;MWRTAAANRSPTRTAHRPPEITEPRRRNDELSTHRKRRGAATQRIAADAWKADGWPYAEPVGAGIPGRDLTGTPGIGIEVKARRDLDLTGWLRQAVRNADADIPVLLVRPDRYGPATVDQWPAIVPHAVLRRLLRAAGYGTPTDTGSAK
;
A
#
# COMPACT_ATOMS: atom_id res chain seq x y z
N MET A 1 -20.46 -74.35 47.98
CA MET A 1 -18.98 -74.20 47.98
C MET A 1 -18.59 -73.76 46.57
N TRP A 2 -18.14 -72.50 46.38
CA TRP A 2 -17.78 -71.92 45.06
C TRP A 2 -18.98 -71.85 44.07
N ARG A 3 -18.99 -71.19 42.89
CA ARG A 3 -18.16 -70.19 42.14
C ARG A 3 -19.09 -69.60 41.03
N THR A 4 -18.93 -68.45 40.37
CA THR A 4 -17.94 -67.35 40.30
C THR A 4 -18.71 -66.02 40.01
N ALA A 5 -18.11 -64.84 40.20
CA ALA A 5 -18.73 -63.55 39.85
C ALA A 5 -18.78 -63.26 38.33
N ALA A 6 -19.74 -62.44 37.89
CA ALA A 6 -19.90 -62.03 36.48
C ALA A 6 -18.96 -60.87 36.09
N ALA A 7 -18.32 -60.98 34.93
CA ALA A 7 -17.40 -59.95 34.41
C ALA A 7 -18.11 -58.98 33.46
N ASN A 8 -18.40 -57.76 33.93
CA ASN A 8 -18.96 -56.69 33.09
C ASN A 8 -17.85 -56.05 32.23
N ARG A 9 -17.99 -56.05 30.90
CA ARG A 9 -17.05 -55.41 29.97
C ARG A 9 -17.74 -54.25 29.24
N SER A 10 -17.48 -53.03 29.68
CA SER A 10 -17.89 -51.83 28.95
C SER A 10 -17.19 -51.75 27.58
N PRO A 11 -17.89 -51.44 26.48
CA PRO A 11 -17.25 -51.26 25.18
C PRO A 11 -16.40 -49.98 25.17
N THR A 12 -15.20 -50.06 24.59
CA THR A 12 -14.31 -48.91 24.39
C THR A 12 -14.92 -47.95 23.37
N ARG A 13 -15.52 -46.86 23.85
CA ARG A 13 -16.01 -45.78 22.99
C ARG A 13 -14.84 -45.02 22.37
N THR A 14 -14.38 -45.46 21.19
CA THR A 14 -13.40 -44.74 20.37
C THR A 14 -13.81 -43.28 20.23
N ALA A 15 -13.03 -42.37 20.79
CA ALA A 15 -13.30 -40.94 20.71
C ALA A 15 -13.02 -40.46 19.28
N HIS A 16 -14.06 -40.17 18.52
CA HIS A 16 -13.92 -39.55 17.21
C HIS A 16 -13.41 -38.11 17.41
N ARG A 17 -12.08 -37.93 17.37
CA ARG A 17 -11.47 -36.60 17.25
C ARG A 17 -12.05 -35.97 15.97
N PRO A 18 -12.65 -34.77 16.03
CA PRO A 18 -13.07 -34.06 14.83
C PRO A 18 -11.82 -33.65 14.02
N PRO A 19 -11.90 -33.51 12.69
CA PRO A 19 -10.79 -33.02 11.89
C PRO A 19 -10.37 -31.62 12.36
N GLU A 20 -9.09 -31.45 12.67
CA GLU A 20 -8.54 -30.20 13.18
C GLU A 20 -8.38 -29.21 12.02
N ILE A 21 -9.38 -28.33 11.85
CA ILE A 21 -9.58 -27.52 10.63
C ILE A 21 -8.43 -26.50 10.46
N THR A 22 -7.36 -26.91 9.79
CA THR A 22 -6.08 -26.18 9.71
C THR A 22 -6.09 -25.01 8.71
N GLU A 23 -7.26 -24.49 8.37
CA GLU A 23 -7.50 -23.52 7.30
C GLU A 23 -7.51 -22.00 7.62
N PRO A 24 -6.99 -21.50 8.76
CA PRO A 24 -6.68 -20.07 8.88
C PRO A 24 -5.46 -19.64 8.04
N ARG A 25 -4.44 -20.50 7.95
CA ARG A 25 -3.09 -20.09 7.53
C ARG A 25 -2.97 -19.85 6.02
N ARG A 26 -3.31 -20.84 5.19
CA ARG A 26 -3.18 -20.77 3.72
C ARG A 26 -3.87 -19.54 3.10
N ARG A 27 -5.11 -19.26 3.48
CA ARG A 27 -5.86 -18.09 2.98
C ARG A 27 -5.20 -16.75 3.34
N ASN A 28 -4.58 -16.63 4.51
CA ASN A 28 -3.83 -15.44 4.89
C ASN A 28 -2.52 -15.30 4.08
N ASP A 29 -1.82 -16.41 3.83
CA ASP A 29 -0.61 -16.44 3.01
C ASP A 29 -0.90 -16.09 1.53
N GLU A 30 -2.03 -16.58 0.99
CA GLU A 30 -2.54 -16.25 -0.35
C GLU A 30 -2.94 -14.76 -0.46
N LEU A 31 -3.71 -14.23 0.50
CA LEU A 31 -4.07 -12.81 0.55
C LEU A 31 -2.84 -11.91 0.69
N SER A 32 -1.87 -12.32 1.49
CA SER A 32 -0.57 -11.64 1.63
C SER A 32 0.19 -11.61 0.31
N THR A 33 0.27 -12.76 -0.38
CA THR A 33 0.91 -12.90 -1.69
C THR A 33 0.22 -12.07 -2.76
N HIS A 34 -1.12 -12.06 -2.79
CA HIS A 34 -1.90 -11.23 -3.71
C HIS A 34 -1.66 -9.73 -3.48
N ARG A 35 -1.63 -9.29 -2.22
CA ARG A 35 -1.31 -7.90 -1.85
C ARG A 35 0.09 -7.50 -2.28
N LYS A 36 1.11 -8.32 -2.01
CA LYS A 36 2.49 -8.11 -2.46
C LYS A 36 2.59 -7.99 -3.99
N ARG A 37 1.94 -8.90 -4.72
CA ARG A 37 1.88 -8.88 -6.21
C ARG A 37 1.19 -7.62 -6.74
N ARG A 38 0.03 -7.23 -6.20
CA ARG A 38 -0.66 -5.98 -6.60
C ARG A 38 0.21 -4.75 -6.30
N GLY A 39 0.91 -4.72 -5.16
CA GLY A 39 1.84 -3.65 -4.78
C GLY A 39 2.97 -3.47 -5.80
N ALA A 40 3.78 -4.51 -6.01
CA ALA A 40 4.91 -4.47 -6.95
C ALA A 40 4.49 -4.14 -8.39
N ALA A 41 3.35 -4.68 -8.85
CA ALA A 41 2.79 -4.32 -10.16
C ALA A 41 2.29 -2.87 -10.23
N THR A 42 1.88 -2.27 -9.11
CA THR A 42 1.43 -0.87 -9.06
C THR A 42 2.60 0.11 -9.05
N GLN A 43 3.68 -0.20 -8.31
CA GLN A 43 4.93 0.57 -8.36
C GLN A 43 5.49 0.64 -9.80
N ARG A 44 5.52 -0.50 -10.51
CA ARG A 44 5.98 -0.58 -11.91
C ARG A 44 5.16 0.29 -12.85
N ILE A 45 3.82 0.12 -12.86
CA ILE A 45 2.94 0.91 -13.73
C ILE A 45 3.08 2.43 -13.46
N ALA A 46 3.28 2.84 -12.21
CA ALA A 46 3.58 4.24 -11.89
C ALA A 46 4.94 4.67 -12.46
N ALA A 47 6.00 3.89 -12.25
CA ALA A 47 7.33 4.16 -12.79
C ALA A 47 7.34 4.25 -14.33
N ASP A 48 6.66 3.32 -15.01
CA ASP A 48 6.55 3.29 -16.47
C ASP A 48 5.82 4.54 -17.04
N ALA A 49 4.79 5.03 -16.34
CA ALA A 49 4.12 6.29 -16.70
C ALA A 49 5.05 7.51 -16.50
N TRP A 50 5.76 7.58 -15.36
CA TRP A 50 6.70 8.67 -15.11
C TRP A 50 7.88 8.68 -16.12
N LYS A 51 8.33 7.51 -16.61
CA LYS A 51 9.29 7.42 -17.72
C LYS A 51 8.74 8.02 -19.01
N ALA A 52 7.47 7.77 -19.34
CA ALA A 52 6.82 8.35 -20.51
C ALA A 52 6.70 9.88 -20.42
N ASP A 53 6.42 10.41 -19.22
CA ASP A 53 6.35 11.85 -18.92
C ASP A 53 7.73 12.53 -18.77
N GLY A 54 8.82 11.88 -19.19
CA GLY A 54 10.16 12.49 -19.25
C GLY A 54 11.02 12.32 -17.99
N TRP A 55 10.69 11.39 -17.09
CA TRP A 55 11.56 10.96 -15.99
C TRP A 55 12.22 9.61 -16.32
N PRO A 56 13.21 9.55 -17.24
CA PRO A 56 13.71 8.29 -17.81
C PRO A 56 14.34 7.33 -16.79
N TYR A 57 14.72 7.83 -15.61
CA TYR A 57 15.30 7.06 -14.52
C TYR A 57 14.29 6.68 -13.43
N ALA A 58 13.00 6.96 -13.60
CA ALA A 58 11.97 6.68 -12.60
C ALA A 58 11.82 5.15 -12.40
N GLU A 59 12.36 4.58 -11.34
CA GLU A 59 12.36 3.12 -11.12
C GLU A 59 11.67 2.71 -9.81
N PRO A 60 10.98 1.56 -9.75
CA PRO A 60 10.36 1.07 -8.54
C PRO A 60 11.42 0.48 -7.60
N VAL A 61 11.51 0.99 -6.38
CA VAL A 61 12.52 0.55 -5.38
C VAL A 61 12.32 -0.91 -4.99
N GLY A 62 11.07 -1.40 -5.00
CA GLY A 62 10.71 -2.78 -4.72
C GLY A 62 10.10 -2.99 -3.33
N ALA A 63 9.46 -4.14 -3.15
CA ALA A 63 8.62 -4.40 -1.98
C ALA A 63 9.45 -4.74 -0.72
N GLY A 64 9.39 -3.87 0.30
CA GLY A 64 9.96 -4.13 1.64
C GLY A 64 11.21 -3.33 1.98
N ILE A 65 11.76 -2.54 1.04
CA ILE A 65 12.80 -1.55 1.33
C ILE A 65 12.14 -0.31 1.96
N PRO A 66 12.70 0.28 3.04
CA PRO A 66 12.17 1.50 3.64
C PRO A 66 12.51 2.74 2.83
N GLY A 67 11.60 3.74 2.84
CA GLY A 67 11.73 5.00 2.11
C GLY A 67 10.60 5.19 1.09
N ARG A 68 10.87 5.95 0.03
CA ARG A 68 9.97 6.16 -1.12
C ARG A 68 9.83 4.91 -1.99
N ASP A 69 8.69 4.77 -2.66
CA ASP A 69 8.36 3.61 -3.51
C ASP A 69 9.04 3.68 -4.90
N LEU A 70 9.33 4.89 -5.40
CA LEU A 70 10.05 5.14 -6.65
C LEU A 70 11.34 5.95 -6.40
N THR A 71 12.40 5.65 -7.14
CA THR A 71 13.63 6.45 -7.26
C THR A 71 13.70 7.14 -8.63
N GLY A 72 14.71 7.99 -8.85
CA GLY A 72 14.94 8.65 -10.15
C GLY A 72 14.06 9.87 -10.45
N THR A 73 13.26 10.30 -9.47
CA THR A 73 12.40 11.50 -9.51
C THR A 73 12.98 12.60 -8.59
N PRO A 74 14.10 13.26 -8.95
CA PRO A 74 14.73 14.26 -8.09
C PRO A 74 13.78 15.42 -7.76
N GLY A 75 13.75 15.82 -6.48
CA GLY A 75 12.81 16.82 -5.97
C GLY A 75 11.45 16.24 -5.57
N ILE A 76 11.20 14.93 -5.74
CA ILE A 76 9.88 14.30 -5.54
C ILE A 76 9.99 12.95 -4.81
N GLY A 77 9.31 12.84 -3.67
CA GLY A 77 9.18 11.62 -2.88
C GLY A 77 7.82 10.97 -3.09
N ILE A 78 7.79 9.89 -3.87
CA ILE A 78 6.56 9.19 -4.26
C ILE A 78 6.30 8.00 -3.33
N GLU A 79 5.09 7.91 -2.80
CA GLU A 79 4.54 6.79 -2.01
C GLU A 79 3.33 6.20 -2.76
N VAL A 80 3.27 4.88 -2.94
CA VAL A 80 2.32 4.20 -3.82
C VAL A 80 1.41 3.24 -3.04
N LYS A 81 0.10 3.51 -3.03
CA LYS A 81 -0.88 2.72 -2.27
C LYS A 81 -1.87 1.98 -3.17
N ALA A 82 -2.14 0.74 -2.80
CA ALA A 82 -2.74 -0.28 -3.67
C ALA A 82 -3.74 -1.18 -2.91
N ARG A 83 -4.50 -0.63 -1.95
CA ARG A 83 -5.33 -1.40 -1.02
C ARG A 83 -6.76 -0.86 -0.91
N ARG A 84 -7.65 -1.65 -0.27
CA ARG A 84 -9.09 -1.34 -0.09
C ARG A 84 -9.40 -0.61 1.22
N ASP A 85 -8.63 -0.93 2.26
CA ASP A 85 -8.52 -0.13 3.48
C ASP A 85 -7.99 1.26 3.11
N LEU A 86 -8.77 2.32 3.28
CA LEU A 86 -8.37 3.70 2.95
C LEU A 86 -7.98 4.46 4.22
N ASP A 87 -6.70 4.37 4.61
CA ASP A 87 -6.10 5.23 5.64
C ASP A 87 -5.36 6.40 4.97
N LEU A 88 -6.13 7.29 4.33
CA LEU A 88 -5.56 8.43 3.60
C LEU A 88 -4.66 9.30 4.49
N THR A 89 -5.08 9.55 5.73
CA THR A 89 -4.37 10.41 6.68
C THR A 89 -3.08 9.76 7.19
N GLY A 90 -3.06 8.45 7.45
CA GLY A 90 -1.83 7.73 7.78
C GLY A 90 -0.87 7.60 6.59
N TRP A 91 -1.39 7.34 5.39
CA TRP A 91 -0.57 7.23 4.18
C TRP A 91 0.06 8.56 3.77
N LEU A 92 -0.69 9.68 3.83
CA LEU A 92 -0.13 11.00 3.52
C LEU A 92 0.92 11.42 4.55
N ARG A 93 0.72 11.10 5.84
CA ARG A 93 1.76 11.26 6.87
C ARG A 93 2.98 10.37 6.62
N GLN A 94 2.82 9.21 6.00
CA GLN A 94 3.95 8.36 5.59
C GLN A 94 4.71 8.99 4.42
N ALA A 95 4.01 9.39 3.36
CA ALA A 95 4.60 10.07 2.19
C ALA A 95 5.41 11.31 2.59
N VAL A 96 4.86 12.14 3.49
CA VAL A 96 5.57 13.33 4.04
C VAL A 96 6.86 12.96 4.77
N ARG A 97 6.90 11.86 5.54
CA ARG A 97 8.15 11.41 6.19
C ARG A 97 9.14 10.76 5.22
N ASN A 98 8.63 10.09 4.18
CA ASN A 98 9.43 9.35 3.21
C ASN A 98 10.02 10.24 2.09
N ALA A 99 9.53 11.47 1.94
CA ALA A 99 10.06 12.47 1.01
C ALA A 99 11.17 13.36 1.62
N ASP A 100 11.22 13.49 2.95
CA ASP A 100 12.13 14.42 3.65
C ASP A 100 11.99 15.88 3.14
N ALA A 101 12.97 16.39 2.38
CA ALA A 101 12.92 17.71 1.75
C ALA A 101 12.24 17.74 0.35
N ASP A 102 12.06 16.58 -0.29
CA ASP A 102 11.40 16.46 -1.60
C ASP A 102 9.88 16.72 -1.49
N ILE A 103 9.22 17.00 -2.63
CA ILE A 103 7.76 17.14 -2.73
C ILE A 103 7.10 15.78 -2.41
N PRO A 104 6.26 15.66 -1.36
CA PRO A 104 5.64 14.39 -0.99
C PRO A 104 4.37 14.13 -1.80
N VAL A 105 4.39 13.07 -2.60
CA VAL A 105 3.26 12.63 -3.45
C VAL A 105 2.78 11.24 -3.01
N LEU A 106 1.53 11.16 -2.56
CA LEU A 106 0.83 9.90 -2.36
C LEU A 106 0.03 9.56 -3.62
N LEU A 107 0.44 8.52 -4.35
CA LEU A 107 -0.27 8.01 -5.52
C LEU A 107 -1.11 6.78 -5.12
N VAL A 108 -2.43 6.84 -5.33
CA VAL A 108 -3.35 5.76 -4.96
C VAL A 108 -3.88 5.08 -6.23
N ARG A 109 -3.76 3.75 -6.33
CA ARG A 109 -4.42 2.94 -7.38
C ARG A 109 -5.72 2.32 -6.86
N PRO A 110 -6.90 2.83 -7.27
CA PRO A 110 -8.20 2.24 -6.92
C PRO A 110 -8.33 0.79 -7.40
N ASP A 111 -9.35 0.08 -6.92
CA ASP A 111 -9.68 -1.23 -7.48
C ASP A 111 -10.28 -1.09 -8.89
N ARG A 112 -10.07 -2.12 -9.73
CA ARG A 112 -10.35 -2.15 -11.19
C ARG A 112 -9.45 -1.25 -12.06
N TYR A 113 -8.74 -0.27 -11.50
CA TYR A 113 -7.81 0.59 -12.25
C TYR A 113 -6.52 -0.16 -12.65
N GLY A 114 -5.90 0.24 -13.76
CA GLY A 114 -4.75 -0.44 -14.36
C GLY A 114 -3.85 0.49 -15.19
N PRO A 115 -2.98 -0.05 -16.07
CA PRO A 115 -2.10 0.76 -16.91
C PRO A 115 -2.85 1.74 -17.79
N ALA A 116 -3.89 1.26 -18.49
CA ALA A 116 -4.76 2.08 -19.37
C ALA A 116 -5.65 3.11 -18.62
N THR A 117 -5.45 3.28 -17.30
CA THR A 117 -6.12 4.29 -16.48
C THR A 117 -5.15 4.92 -15.47
N VAL A 118 -3.84 4.90 -15.73
CA VAL A 118 -2.81 5.36 -14.78
C VAL A 118 -2.92 6.85 -14.47
N ASP A 119 -3.21 7.65 -15.49
CA ASP A 119 -3.40 9.11 -15.41
C ASP A 119 -4.64 9.52 -14.59
N GLN A 120 -5.50 8.55 -14.27
CA GLN A 120 -6.70 8.72 -13.44
C GLN A 120 -6.48 8.29 -11.98
N TRP A 121 -5.27 7.90 -11.60
CA TRP A 121 -4.94 7.51 -10.22
C TRP A 121 -4.82 8.77 -9.34
N PRO A 122 -5.54 8.88 -8.21
CA PRO A 122 -5.41 10.03 -7.32
C PRO A 122 -3.96 10.26 -6.85
N ALA A 123 -3.34 11.33 -7.35
CA ALA A 123 -2.09 11.89 -6.85
C ALA A 123 -2.42 12.96 -5.79
N ILE A 124 -1.98 12.74 -4.56
CA ILE A 124 -2.41 13.48 -3.38
C ILE A 124 -1.19 14.07 -2.67
N VAL A 125 -1.22 15.39 -2.48
CA VAL A 125 -0.18 16.15 -1.76
C VAL A 125 -0.82 16.91 -0.58
N PRO A 126 -0.05 17.34 0.44
CA PRO A 126 -0.56 18.23 1.47
C PRO A 126 -1.09 19.54 0.86
N HIS A 127 -2.21 20.08 1.36
CA HIS A 127 -2.84 21.28 0.80
C HIS A 127 -1.88 22.50 0.71
N ALA A 128 -0.94 22.65 1.65
CA ALA A 128 0.09 23.68 1.59
C ALA A 128 1.08 23.49 0.43
N VAL A 129 1.38 22.24 0.05
CA VAL A 129 2.22 21.89 -1.11
C VAL A 129 1.47 22.20 -2.40
N LEU A 130 0.19 21.79 -2.53
CA LEU A 130 -0.64 22.10 -3.70
C LEU A 130 -0.68 23.60 -4.00
N ARG A 131 -0.93 24.44 -2.99
CA ARG A 131 -0.95 25.91 -3.17
C ARG A 131 0.41 26.50 -3.55
N ARG A 132 1.52 25.92 -3.07
CA ARG A 132 2.88 26.32 -3.47
C ARG A 132 3.15 25.96 -4.94
N LEU A 133 2.80 24.74 -5.36
CA LEU A 133 2.95 24.27 -6.75
C LEU A 133 2.10 25.11 -7.71
N LEU A 134 0.85 25.41 -7.36
CA LEU A 134 -0.01 26.28 -8.16
C LEU A 134 0.59 27.69 -8.33
N ARG A 135 1.06 28.34 -7.25
CA ARG A 135 1.73 29.64 -7.35
C ARG A 135 3.04 29.57 -8.13
N ALA A 136 3.83 28.49 -8.00
CA ALA A 136 5.05 28.29 -8.77
C ALA A 136 4.77 28.11 -10.28
N ALA A 137 3.64 27.49 -10.63
CA ALA A 137 3.13 27.39 -12.00
C ALA A 137 2.38 28.64 -12.48
N GLY A 138 2.49 29.78 -11.77
CA GLY A 138 1.91 31.07 -12.17
C GLY A 138 0.43 31.28 -11.83
N TYR A 139 -0.22 30.37 -11.08
CA TYR A 139 -1.63 30.51 -10.73
C TYR A 139 -1.86 31.39 -9.49
N GLY A 140 -2.85 32.28 -9.62
CA GLY A 140 -3.28 33.21 -8.58
C GLY A 140 -2.44 34.49 -8.55
N THR A 141 -3.08 35.61 -8.22
CA THR A 141 -2.44 36.93 -8.21
C THR A 141 -1.21 36.94 -7.27
N PRO A 142 -0.09 37.57 -7.67
CA PRO A 142 0.94 37.97 -6.73
C PRO A 142 0.30 38.78 -5.59
N THR A 143 0.69 38.50 -4.35
CA THR A 143 0.37 39.36 -3.23
C THR A 143 1.51 40.35 -3.08
N ASP A 144 1.22 41.65 -3.22
CA ASP A 144 2.21 42.72 -3.19
C ASP A 144 3.03 42.67 -1.89
N THR A 145 4.22 42.10 -1.98
CA THR A 145 5.17 41.99 -0.87
C THR A 145 6.03 43.25 -0.87
N GLY A 146 5.34 44.40 -0.72
CA GLY A 146 5.85 45.72 -1.11
C GLY A 146 5.29 46.88 -0.27
N SER A 147 5.07 46.67 1.03
CA SER A 147 4.75 47.73 2.00
C SER A 147 5.29 47.41 3.39
N ALA A 148 6.60 47.23 3.47
CA ALA A 148 7.38 47.39 4.69
C ALA A 148 8.45 48.46 4.43
N LYS A 149 8.57 49.43 5.34
CA LYS A 149 9.67 50.41 5.38
C LYS A 149 10.77 49.90 6.31
#